data_AF-A0A946R6N5-F1
#
_entry.id   AF-A0A946R6N5-F1
#
_cell.length_a   1.000
_cell.length_b   1.000
_cell.length_c   1.000
_cell.angle_alpha   90.00
_cell.angle_beta   90.00
_cell.angle_gamma   90.00
#
_symmetry.space_group_name_H-M   'P 1'
#
loop_
_entity.id
_entity.type
_entity.pdbx_description
1 polymer ?
#
loop_
_entity_poly.entity_id
_entity_poly.type
_entity_poly.pdbx_seq_one_letter_code
_entity_poly.pdbx_strand_id
1 'polypeptide(L)'
;MLVGVALLAGIFLMPIWQITLSAPQYPEPIGMNIWINKIVDMNPYDLKNINLMNHYVGMADIPERIPEMDYYSKVIYGMIGLGLFFAFFGKSFLHLTWLLLMVIIGMFGVYDFWYWEYTYGHNLDPHAAIKFLDEAGNLLTYQPPLIGEATILNFVATSWPHVGAYVLMASMTLVTLSYLKARKGH
;
A
#
# COMPACT_ATOMS: atom_id res chain seq x y z
N MET A 1 -17.96 -10.48 14.27
CA MET A 1 -18.14 -9.25 13.49
C MET A 1 -17.49 -8.09 14.21
N LEU A 2 -18.02 -7.68 15.37
CA LEU A 2 -17.51 -6.53 16.15
C LEU A 2 -15.98 -6.55 16.34
N VAL A 3 -15.40 -7.66 16.79
CA VAL A 3 -13.95 -7.76 16.99
C VAL A 3 -13.17 -7.58 15.68
N GLY A 4 -13.63 -8.16 14.57
CA GLY A 4 -13.00 -7.97 13.26
C GLY A 4 -13.10 -6.53 12.76
N VAL A 5 -14.26 -5.90 12.93
CA VAL A 5 -14.47 -4.48 12.57
C VAL A 5 -13.62 -3.56 13.45
N ALA A 6 -13.51 -3.82 14.75
CA ALA A 6 -12.61 -3.09 15.65
C ALA A 6 -11.14 -3.25 15.22
N LEU A 7 -10.75 -4.45 14.82
CA LEU A 7 -9.40 -4.73 14.33
C LEU A 7 -9.10 -4.01 13.01
N LEU A 8 -10.10 -3.78 12.15
CA LEU A 8 -9.93 -2.97 10.93
C LEU A 8 -9.47 -1.55 11.25
N ALA A 9 -9.93 -0.95 12.36
CA ALA A 9 -9.47 0.38 12.78
C ALA A 9 -7.97 0.42 13.10
N GLY A 10 -7.35 -0.73 13.42
CA GLY A 10 -5.91 -0.86 13.63
C GLY A 10 -5.06 -0.49 12.42
N ILE A 11 -5.64 -0.48 11.21
CA ILE A 11 -4.93 -0.10 9.98
C ILE A 11 -4.48 1.38 9.96
N PHE A 12 -5.09 2.24 10.77
CA PHE A 12 -4.68 3.64 10.92
C PHE A 12 -3.51 3.83 11.90
N LEU A 13 -3.17 2.80 12.67
CA LEU A 13 -2.16 2.86 13.72
C LEU A 13 -0.81 2.32 13.29
N MET A 14 -0.74 1.67 12.12
CA MET A 14 0.43 0.94 11.67
C MET A 14 0.61 1.10 10.15
N PRO A 15 1.84 1.05 9.62
CA PRO A 15 2.05 1.06 8.18
C PRO A 15 1.50 -0.22 7.56
N ILE A 16 0.89 -0.08 6.39
CA ILE A 16 0.34 -1.19 5.59
C ILE A 16 1.41 -1.79 4.71
N TRP A 17 2.34 -0.97 4.23
CA TRP A 17 3.36 -1.38 3.28
C TRP A 17 4.70 -0.72 3.61
N GLN A 18 5.78 -1.37 3.18
CA GLN A 18 7.13 -0.83 3.29
C GLN A 18 7.86 -1.04 1.96
N ILE A 19 8.52 0.02 1.51
CA ILE A 19 9.42 -0.02 0.35
C ILE A 19 10.80 0.44 0.80
N THR A 20 11.81 -0.35 0.49
CA THR A 20 13.21 -0.06 0.81
C THR A 20 14.07 -0.11 -0.45
N LEU A 21 15.06 0.77 -0.52
CA LEU A 21 16.06 0.84 -1.56
C LEU A 21 17.43 0.61 -0.91
N SER A 22 18.07 -0.50 -1.27
CA SER A 22 19.43 -0.82 -0.82
C SER A 22 20.42 -0.59 -1.95
N ALA A 23 21.54 0.08 -1.70
CA ALA A 23 22.61 0.23 -2.68
C ALA A 23 23.97 0.32 -1.99
N PRO A 24 25.09 0.02 -2.68
CA PRO A 24 26.43 0.07 -2.09
C PRO A 24 26.80 1.42 -1.46
N GLN A 25 26.19 2.51 -1.90
CA GLN A 25 26.42 3.86 -1.40
C GLN A 25 25.65 4.18 -0.11
N TYR A 26 24.67 3.36 0.24
CA TYR A 26 23.83 3.50 1.44
C TYR A 26 24.08 2.31 2.37
N PRO A 27 24.94 2.46 3.42
CA PRO A 27 25.24 1.38 4.36
C PRO A 27 23.99 0.84 5.07
N GLU A 28 23.04 1.73 5.35
CA GLU A 28 21.70 1.38 5.80
C GLU A 28 20.72 1.63 4.64
N PRO A 29 19.79 0.70 4.35
CA PRO A 29 18.78 0.92 3.33
C PRO A 29 17.96 2.19 3.63
N ILE A 30 17.66 2.96 2.59
CA ILE A 30 16.72 4.08 2.68
C ILE A 30 15.33 3.57 2.28
N GLY A 31 14.27 4.13 2.83
CA GLY A 31 12.94 3.65 2.48
C GLY A 31 11.80 4.50 2.99
N MET A 32 10.60 3.98 2.78
CA MET A 32 9.37 4.61 3.20
C MET A 32 8.37 3.60 3.74
N ASN A 33 7.61 4.05 4.73
CA ASN A 33 6.49 3.34 5.31
C ASN A 33 5.20 3.96 4.78
N ILE A 34 4.40 3.16 4.10
CA ILE A 34 3.11 3.57 3.52
C ILE A 34 2.00 3.22 4.50
N TRP A 35 1.28 4.23 4.93
CA TRP A 35 0.09 4.13 5.76
C TRP A 35 -1.14 4.37 4.89
N ILE A 36 -2.33 4.00 5.40
CA ILE A 36 -3.59 4.24 4.68
C ILE A 36 -3.83 5.72 4.33
N ASN A 37 -3.22 6.63 5.10
CA ASN A 37 -3.48 8.06 5.07
C ASN A 37 -2.23 8.94 4.88
N LYS A 38 -1.04 8.36 4.78
CA LYS A 38 0.24 9.10 4.64
C LYS A 38 1.37 8.19 4.21
N ILE A 39 2.43 8.78 3.68
CA ILE A 39 3.74 8.17 3.48
C ILE A 39 4.69 8.83 4.46
N VAL A 40 5.50 8.05 5.15
CA VAL A 40 6.50 8.56 6.10
C VAL A 40 7.84 7.91 5.85
N ASP A 41 8.88 8.62 6.26
CA ASP A 41 10.25 8.13 6.34
C ASP A 41 10.33 6.76 7.04
N MET A 42 11.16 5.86 6.51
CA MET A 42 11.62 4.68 7.26
C MET A 42 12.69 5.09 8.26
N ASN A 43 13.74 5.77 7.80
CA ASN A 43 14.75 6.43 8.59
C ASN A 43 14.73 7.96 8.37
N PRO A 44 15.24 8.77 9.30
CA PRO A 44 15.18 10.23 9.18
C PRO A 44 15.74 10.73 7.85
N TYR A 45 14.94 11.54 7.14
CA TYR A 45 15.29 12.17 5.85
C TYR A 45 15.33 11.24 4.63
N ASP A 46 14.87 9.99 4.75
CA ASP A 46 14.85 9.04 3.63
C ASP A 46 14.04 9.55 2.43
N LEU A 47 12.81 10.02 2.63
CA LEU A 47 11.96 10.54 1.55
C LEU A 47 12.63 11.72 0.84
N LYS A 48 13.31 12.59 1.58
CA LYS A 48 14.06 13.70 1.02
C LYS A 48 15.22 13.21 0.15
N ASN A 49 15.96 12.21 0.61
CA ASN A 49 17.09 11.63 -0.13
C ASN A 49 16.61 10.90 -1.40
N ILE A 50 15.50 10.16 -1.30
CA ILE A 50 14.85 9.49 -2.42
C ILE A 50 14.40 10.52 -3.46
N ASN A 51 13.69 11.57 -3.04
CA ASN A 51 13.22 12.62 -3.96
C ASN A 51 14.37 13.40 -4.61
N LEU A 52 15.44 13.67 -3.87
CA LEU A 52 16.65 14.27 -4.44
C LEU A 52 17.22 13.40 -5.56
N MET A 53 17.28 12.08 -5.36
CA MET A 53 17.71 11.15 -6.38
C MET A 53 16.75 11.11 -7.57
N ASN A 54 15.44 11.01 -7.31
CA ASN A 54 14.39 11.01 -8.32
C ASN A 54 14.50 12.20 -9.27
N HIS A 55 14.72 13.39 -8.70
CA HIS A 55 14.91 14.62 -9.46
C HIS A 55 16.04 14.52 -10.50
N TYR A 56 17.14 13.83 -10.18
CA TYR A 56 18.25 13.66 -11.13
C TYR A 56 17.95 12.66 -12.25
N VAL A 57 17.15 11.63 -11.97
CA VAL A 57 16.80 10.58 -12.94
C VAL A 57 15.45 10.81 -13.63
N GLY A 58 14.78 11.92 -13.32
CA GLY A 58 13.50 12.32 -13.92
C GLY A 58 12.28 11.61 -13.34
N MET A 59 12.41 10.92 -12.21
CA MET A 59 11.26 10.34 -11.52
C MET A 59 10.48 11.43 -10.77
N ALA A 60 9.18 11.22 -10.60
CA ALA A 60 8.35 12.11 -9.80
C ALA A 60 8.79 12.12 -8.34
N ASP A 61 8.57 13.23 -7.63
CA ASP A 61 8.72 13.27 -6.19
C ASP A 61 7.65 12.41 -5.52
N ILE A 62 8.04 11.66 -4.50
CA ILE A 62 7.14 10.95 -3.60
C ILE A 62 6.65 11.97 -2.57
N PRO A 63 5.36 12.37 -2.60
CA PRO A 63 4.83 13.27 -1.58
C PRO A 63 4.55 12.51 -0.28
N GLU A 64 4.56 13.21 0.85
CA GLU A 64 4.13 12.64 2.15
C GLU A 64 2.65 12.25 2.16
N ARG A 65 1.88 12.75 1.20
CA ARG A 65 0.45 12.48 1.06
C ARG A 65 0.03 12.62 -0.40
N ILE A 66 -0.62 11.59 -0.92
CA ILE A 66 -1.31 11.61 -2.22
C ILE A 66 -2.82 11.86 -2.02
N PRO A 67 -3.53 12.55 -2.93
CA PRO A 67 -4.97 12.79 -2.82
C PRO A 67 -5.80 11.51 -2.63
N GLU A 68 -5.38 10.41 -3.25
CA GLU A 68 -5.99 9.08 -3.21
C GLU A 68 -6.12 8.54 -1.78
N MET A 69 -5.17 8.87 -0.89
CA MET A 69 -5.15 8.45 0.51
C MET A 69 -6.33 9.01 1.33
N ASP A 70 -6.84 10.18 0.97
CA ASP A 70 -8.03 10.73 1.60
C ASP A 70 -9.30 9.94 1.23
N TYR A 71 -9.35 9.41 0.01
CA TYR A 71 -10.43 8.54 -0.42
C TYR A 71 -10.34 7.18 0.28
N TYR A 72 -9.16 6.57 0.35
CA TYR A 72 -8.99 5.30 1.06
C TYR A 72 -9.41 5.41 2.53
N SER A 73 -8.98 6.48 3.21
CA SER A 73 -9.34 6.72 4.61
C SER A 73 -10.87 6.80 4.80
N LYS A 74 -11.57 7.56 3.94
CA LYS A 74 -13.04 7.66 3.97
C LYS A 74 -13.72 6.33 3.71
N VAL A 75 -13.21 5.54 2.75
CA VAL A 75 -13.73 4.20 2.44
C VAL A 75 -13.59 3.28 3.65
N ILE A 76 -12.43 3.25 4.31
CA ILE A 76 -12.22 2.42 5.50
C ILE A 76 -13.11 2.89 6.67
N TYR A 77 -13.26 4.19 6.92
CA TYR A 77 -14.21 4.68 7.92
C TYR A 77 -15.66 4.26 7.60
N GLY A 78 -16.05 4.33 6.33
CA GLY A 78 -17.35 3.83 5.85
C GLY A 78 -17.52 2.34 6.12
N MET A 79 -16.49 1.53 5.84
CA MET A 79 -16.50 0.08 6.10
C MET A 79 -16.55 -0.27 7.59
N ILE A 80 -15.92 0.53 8.45
CA ILE A 80 -16.03 0.39 9.90
C ILE A 80 -17.47 0.67 10.33
N GLY A 81 -18.05 1.81 9.92
CA GLY A 81 -19.44 2.16 10.24
C GLY A 81 -20.46 1.13 9.76
N LEU A 82 -20.30 0.68 8.51
CA LEU A 82 -21.14 -0.37 7.92
C LEU A 82 -20.98 -1.71 8.68
N GLY A 83 -19.76 -2.04 9.08
CA GLY A 83 -19.47 -3.26 9.84
C GLY A 83 -20.11 -3.26 11.22
N LEU A 84 -20.09 -2.11 11.92
CA LEU A 84 -20.78 -1.93 13.20
C LEU A 84 -22.30 -2.03 13.04
N PHE A 85 -22.85 -1.41 11.99
CA PHE A 85 -24.28 -1.50 11.67
C PHE A 85 -24.70 -2.95 11.39
N PHE A 86 -23.96 -3.70 10.59
CA PHE A 86 -24.26 -5.11 10.32
C PHE A 86 -24.11 -6.01 11.54
N ALA A 87 -23.14 -5.71 12.40
CA ALA A 87 -22.96 -6.45 13.64
C ALA A 87 -24.19 -6.38 14.57
N PHE A 88 -24.94 -5.25 14.53
CA PHE A 88 -26.15 -5.07 15.32
C PHE A 88 -27.28 -6.03 14.91
N PHE A 89 -27.46 -6.27 13.60
CA PHE A 89 -28.51 -7.17 13.10
C PHE A 89 -28.13 -8.65 13.19
N GLY A 90 -26.83 -8.97 13.24
CA GLY A 90 -26.33 -10.33 13.46
C GLY A 90 -26.65 -11.37 12.36
N LYS A 91 -27.24 -10.95 11.24
CA LYS A 91 -27.63 -11.86 10.14
C LYS A 91 -26.39 -12.34 9.38
N SER A 92 -26.30 -13.64 9.12
CA SER A 92 -25.17 -14.27 8.42
C SER A 92 -24.89 -13.64 7.05
N PHE A 93 -25.93 -13.36 6.26
CA PHE A 93 -25.77 -12.71 4.95
C PHE A 93 -25.06 -11.35 5.03
N LEU A 94 -25.29 -10.55 6.09
CA LEU A 94 -24.65 -9.23 6.24
C LEU A 94 -23.15 -9.34 6.47
N HIS A 95 -22.70 -10.34 7.23
CA HIS A 95 -21.27 -10.60 7.40
C HIS A 95 -20.62 -10.99 6.06
N LEU A 96 -21.32 -11.78 5.24
CA LEU A 96 -20.85 -12.14 3.90
C LEU A 96 -20.81 -10.91 2.98
N THR A 97 -21.84 -10.07 2.98
CA THR A 97 -21.87 -8.83 2.20
C THR A 97 -20.68 -7.93 2.54
N TRP A 98 -20.39 -7.74 3.83
CA TRP A 98 -19.24 -6.95 4.26
C TRP A 98 -17.90 -7.54 3.80
N LEU A 99 -17.73 -8.86 3.87
CA LEU A 99 -16.52 -9.55 3.39
C LEU A 99 -16.32 -9.35 1.89
N LEU A 100 -17.39 -9.53 1.09
CA LEU A 100 -17.32 -9.33 -0.36
C LEU A 100 -16.96 -7.89 -0.71
N LEU A 101 -17.55 -6.90 -0.01
CA LEU A 101 -17.18 -5.50 -0.19
C LEU A 101 -15.72 -5.24 0.16
N MET A 102 -15.22 -5.78 1.27
CA MET A 102 -13.80 -5.65 1.65
C MET A 102 -12.85 -6.27 0.61
N VAL A 103 -13.19 -7.44 0.06
CA VAL A 103 -12.39 -8.07 -1.00
C VAL A 103 -12.37 -7.20 -2.25
N ILE A 104 -13.53 -6.69 -2.68
CA ILE A 104 -13.63 -5.81 -3.85
C ILE A 104 -12.80 -4.54 -3.64
N ILE A 105 -12.97 -3.87 -2.50
CA ILE A 105 -12.19 -2.66 -2.14
C ILE A 105 -10.70 -2.97 -2.08
N GLY A 106 -10.31 -4.10 -1.49
CA GLY A 106 -8.92 -4.54 -1.42
C GLY A 106 -8.31 -4.77 -2.80
N MET A 107 -9.03 -5.41 -3.72
CA MET A 107 -8.58 -5.58 -5.11
C MET A 107 -8.40 -4.24 -5.81
N PHE A 108 -9.32 -3.28 -5.63
CA PHE A 108 -9.15 -1.93 -6.15
C PHE A 108 -7.94 -1.23 -5.56
N GLY A 109 -7.70 -1.35 -4.25
CA GLY A 109 -6.53 -0.75 -3.61
C GLY A 109 -5.20 -1.32 -4.13
N VAL A 110 -5.11 -2.64 -4.33
CA VAL A 110 -3.93 -3.28 -4.92
C VAL A 110 -3.73 -2.86 -6.37
N TYR A 111 -4.80 -2.77 -7.15
CA TYR A 111 -4.73 -2.31 -8.54
C TYR A 111 -4.27 -0.85 -8.63
N ASP A 112 -4.83 0.02 -7.79
CA ASP A 112 -4.47 1.44 -7.76
C ASP A 112 -3.02 1.64 -7.31
N PHE A 113 -2.56 0.83 -6.36
CA PHE A 113 -1.15 0.83 -5.95
C PHE A 113 -0.21 0.37 -7.07
N TRP A 114 -0.55 -0.72 -7.78
CA TRP A 114 0.20 -1.14 -8.97
C TRP A 114 0.22 -0.08 -10.07
N TYR A 115 -0.91 0.59 -10.29
CA TYR A 115 -1.02 1.66 -11.29
C TYR A 115 -0.17 2.87 -10.90
N TRP A 116 -0.13 3.23 -9.62
CA TRP A 116 0.75 4.27 -9.09
C TRP A 116 2.23 3.90 -9.31
N GLU A 117 2.66 2.69 -8.96
CA GLU A 117 4.03 2.21 -9.20
C GLU A 117 4.41 2.20 -10.69
N TYR A 118 3.48 1.75 -11.55
CA TYR A 118 3.67 1.75 -13.00
C TYR A 118 3.88 3.17 -13.53
N THR A 119 3.00 4.09 -13.15
CA THR A 119 3.07 5.51 -13.56
C THR A 119 4.36 6.15 -13.06
N TYR A 120 4.71 5.88 -11.80
CA TYR A 120 5.93 6.38 -11.17
C TYR A 120 7.21 5.89 -11.88
N GLY A 121 7.24 4.63 -12.32
CA GLY A 121 8.39 4.03 -13.02
C GLY A 121 8.51 4.36 -14.51
N HIS A 122 7.42 4.75 -15.18
CA HIS A 122 7.35 4.94 -16.64
C HIS A 122 7.19 6.40 -17.08
N ASN A 123 6.74 7.29 -16.20
CA ASN A 123 6.54 8.70 -16.52
C ASN A 123 7.77 9.54 -16.11
N LEU A 124 8.87 9.36 -16.84
CA LEU A 124 10.14 10.03 -16.57
C LEU A 124 10.25 11.37 -17.32
N ASP A 125 10.79 12.40 -16.65
CA ASP A 125 11.04 13.70 -17.26
C ASP A 125 12.07 13.60 -18.41
N PRO A 126 11.70 13.95 -19.66
CA PRO A 126 12.60 13.98 -20.80
C PRO A 126 13.77 14.97 -20.66
N HIS A 127 13.76 15.86 -19.67
CA HIS A 127 14.80 16.86 -19.42
C HIS A 127 15.69 16.53 -18.22
N ALA A 128 15.55 15.33 -17.64
CA ALA A 128 16.37 14.88 -16.52
C ALA A 128 17.88 14.91 -16.83
N ALA A 129 18.66 15.22 -15.79
CA ALA A 129 20.12 15.36 -15.89
C ALA A 129 20.81 14.01 -16.20
N ILE A 130 20.26 12.90 -15.70
CA ILE A 130 20.78 11.56 -15.91
C ILE A 130 19.71 10.72 -16.59
N LYS A 131 20.07 10.10 -17.72
CA LYS A 131 19.21 9.18 -18.47
C LYS A 131 19.96 7.88 -18.67
N PHE A 132 19.35 6.79 -18.23
CA PHE A 132 19.87 5.47 -18.50
C PHE A 132 19.14 4.91 -19.72
N LEU A 133 19.91 4.46 -20.70
CA LEU A 133 19.40 3.89 -21.95
C LEU A 133 19.72 2.39 -21.97
N ASP A 134 18.80 1.59 -22.52
CA ASP A 134 19.05 0.18 -22.83
C ASP A 134 20.02 0.03 -24.02
N GLU A 135 20.42 -1.20 -24.34
CA GLU A 135 21.30 -1.50 -25.49
C GLU A 135 20.70 -1.06 -26.84
N ALA A 136 19.39 -0.84 -26.90
CA ALA A 136 18.65 -0.40 -28.08
C ALA A 136 18.43 1.13 -28.12
N GLY A 137 18.90 1.87 -27.11
CA GLY A 137 18.76 3.33 -27.00
C GLY A 137 17.43 3.83 -26.43
N ASN A 138 16.59 2.96 -25.87
CA ASN A 138 15.35 3.36 -25.18
C ASN A 138 15.62 3.72 -23.73
N LEU A 139 14.81 4.63 -23.17
CA LEU A 139 14.87 5.00 -21.75
C LEU A 139 14.52 3.79 -20.87
N LEU A 140 15.40 3.47 -19.93
CA LEU A 140 15.15 2.45 -18.91
C LEU A 140 14.05 2.93 -17.96
N THR A 141 13.14 2.01 -17.63
CA THR A 141 12.05 2.26 -16.68
C THR A 141 12.47 1.78 -15.29
N TYR A 142 11.95 2.44 -14.26
CA TYR A 142 12.35 2.19 -12.87
C TYR A 142 11.18 1.72 -12.01
N GLN A 143 10.27 0.92 -12.60
CA GLN A 143 9.10 0.43 -11.87
C GLN A 143 9.54 -0.44 -10.67
N PRO A 144 9.23 -0.03 -9.42
CA PRO A 144 9.44 -0.88 -8.26
C PRO A 144 8.54 -2.12 -8.33
N PRO A 145 8.93 -3.24 -7.69
CA PRO A 145 8.06 -4.41 -7.62
C PRO A 145 6.89 -4.13 -6.68
N LEU A 146 5.68 -4.55 -7.05
CA LEU A 146 4.52 -4.50 -6.15
C LEU A 146 4.76 -5.33 -4.89
N ILE A 147 5.30 -6.54 -5.07
CA ILE A 147 5.72 -7.47 -4.01
C ILE A 147 7.03 -8.11 -4.44
N GLY A 148 8.00 -8.18 -3.53
CA GLY A 148 9.27 -8.86 -3.76
C GLY A 148 10.43 -7.89 -3.95
N GLU A 149 11.41 -8.29 -4.74
CA GLU A 149 12.65 -7.54 -4.94
C GLU A 149 12.93 -7.39 -6.44
N ALA A 150 13.40 -6.21 -6.83
CA ALA A 150 13.86 -5.93 -8.19
C ALA A 150 15.13 -5.07 -8.14
N THR A 151 16.11 -5.43 -8.95
CA THR A 151 17.33 -4.64 -9.11
C THR A 151 17.12 -3.60 -10.20
N ILE A 152 17.25 -2.34 -9.82
CA ILE A 152 17.14 -1.18 -10.69
C ILE A 152 18.50 -0.48 -10.65
N LEU A 153 19.30 -0.69 -11.70
CA LEU A 153 20.69 -0.24 -11.78
C LEU A 153 21.54 -0.78 -10.60
N ASN A 154 21.95 0.11 -9.69
CA ASN A 154 22.71 -0.23 -8.48
C ASN A 154 21.84 -0.31 -7.22
N PHE A 155 20.53 -0.08 -7.35
CA PHE A 155 19.58 -0.18 -6.25
C PHE A 155 18.87 -1.52 -6.30
N VAL A 156 18.71 -2.15 -5.14
CA VAL A 156 17.78 -3.25 -4.93
C VAL A 156 16.56 -2.67 -4.24
N ALA A 157 15.46 -2.60 -4.99
CA ALA A 157 14.16 -2.17 -4.48
C ALA A 157 13.39 -3.37 -3.94
N THR A 158 13.06 -3.32 -2.65
CA THR A 158 12.33 -4.38 -1.94
C THR A 158 11.00 -3.80 -1.47
N SER A 159 9.90 -4.51 -1.74
CA SER A 159 8.52 -4.08 -1.46
C SER A 159 7.73 -5.20 -0.78
N TRP A 160 7.24 -4.95 0.43
CA TRP A 160 6.51 -5.95 1.21
C TRP A 160 5.36 -5.37 2.03
N PRO A 161 4.30 -6.17 2.27
CA PRO A 161 3.29 -5.83 3.27
C PRO A 161 3.92 -5.67 4.65
N HIS A 162 3.46 -4.66 5.37
CA HIS A 162 3.88 -4.37 6.74
C HIS A 162 2.74 -4.74 7.73
N VAL A 163 2.96 -4.51 9.02
CA VAL A 163 2.06 -4.91 10.13
C VAL A 163 0.58 -4.57 9.88
N GLY A 164 0.27 -3.39 9.33
CA GLY A 164 -1.10 -2.98 9.02
C GLY A 164 -1.82 -3.88 8.02
N ALA A 165 -1.11 -4.46 7.04
CA ALA A 165 -1.66 -5.43 6.10
C ALA A 165 -2.01 -6.76 6.81
N TYR A 166 -1.16 -7.22 7.72
CA TYR A 166 -1.44 -8.41 8.52
C TYR A 166 -2.64 -8.20 9.47
N VAL A 167 -2.79 -7.00 10.04
CA VAL A 167 -3.96 -6.60 10.84
C VAL A 167 -5.24 -6.63 10.00
N LEU A 168 -5.19 -6.12 8.77
CA LEU A 168 -6.29 -6.18 7.81
C LEU A 168 -6.69 -7.64 7.50
N MET A 169 -5.72 -8.51 7.21
CA MET A 169 -5.97 -9.93 6.97
C MET A 169 -6.63 -10.59 8.19
N ALA A 170 -6.11 -10.34 9.39
CA ALA A 170 -6.68 -10.87 10.63
C ALA A 170 -8.12 -10.37 10.87
N SER A 171 -8.41 -9.09 10.56
CA SER A 171 -9.77 -8.53 10.61
C SER A 171 -10.73 -9.32 9.70
N MET A 172 -10.34 -9.56 8.45
CA MET A 172 -11.14 -10.33 7.49
C MET A 172 -11.32 -11.79 7.92
N THR A 173 -10.29 -12.43 8.47
CA THR A 173 -10.38 -13.78 9.02
C THR A 173 -11.40 -13.85 10.16
N LEU A 174 -11.38 -12.90 11.10
CA LEU A 174 -12.32 -12.86 12.22
C LEU A 174 -13.77 -12.64 11.77
N VAL A 175 -13.99 -11.80 10.75
CA VAL A 175 -15.32 -11.63 10.17
C VAL A 175 -15.77 -12.90 9.44
N THR A 176 -14.87 -13.59 8.74
CA THR A 176 -15.15 -14.88 8.09
C THR A 176 -15.57 -15.93 9.12
N LEU A 177 -14.85 -16.06 10.24
CA LEU A 177 -15.24 -16.96 11.33
C LEU A 177 -16.60 -16.59 11.93
N SER A 178 -16.88 -15.29 12.06
CA SER A 178 -18.18 -14.79 12.51
C SER A 178 -19.31 -15.13 11.55
N TYR A 179 -19.06 -15.10 10.23
CA TYR A 179 -20.00 -15.54 9.21
C TYR A 179 -20.29 -17.05 9.34
N LEU A 180 -19.25 -17.88 9.43
CA LEU A 180 -19.39 -19.33 9.55
C LEU A 180 -20.18 -19.72 10.82
N LYS A 181 -19.93 -19.02 11.94
CA LYS A 181 -20.70 -19.22 13.18
C LYS A 181 -22.17 -18.81 13.02
N ALA A 182 -22.44 -17.64 12.45
CA ALA A 182 -23.81 -17.15 12.24
C ALA A 182 -24.61 -18.04 11.27
N ARG A 183 -23.95 -18.65 10.28
CA ARG A 183 -24.59 -19.59 9.34
C ARG A 183 -24.99 -20.92 9.99
N LYS A 184 -24.24 -21.41 10.99
CA LYS A 184 -24.54 -22.67 11.70
C LYS A 184 -25.64 -22.55 12.76
N GLY A 185 -25.97 -21.33 13.18
CA GLY A 185 -26.99 -21.05 14.20
C GLY A 185 -28.39 -20.80 13.64
N HIS A 186 -28.56 -20.86 12.32
CA HIS A 186 -29.83 -20.86 11.59
C HIS A 186 -30.00 -22.22 10.92
#